data_AF-H2C1X2-F1
#
_entry.id   AF-H2C1X2-F1
#
_cell.length_a   1.000
_cell.length_b   1.000
_cell.length_c   1.000
_cell.angle_alpha   90.00
_cell.angle_beta   90.00
_cell.angle_gamma   90.00
#
_symmetry.space_group_name_H-M   'P 1'
#
loop_
_entity.id
_entity.type
_entity.pdbx_description
1 polymer ?
#
loop_
_entity_poly.entity_id
_entity_poly.type
_entity_poly.pdbx_seq_one_letter_code
_entity_poly.pdbx_strand_id
1 'polypeptide(L)'
;MGRVYGFPNPDKYFIHKLIYDILSNNDLRNEFKKDPVSVMKKYGLGAKDMEVLLRGDMVEMYNYGIHPYAIHPYWRSILGNEDRPIDVQRIYREV
;
A
#
# COMPACT_ATOMS: atom_id res chain seq x y z
N MET A 1 -15.20 2.19 24.04
CA MET A 1 -15.78 3.19 23.11
C MET A 1 -15.08 3.06 21.78
N GLY A 2 -15.82 2.68 20.75
CA GLY A 2 -15.28 2.38 19.43
C GLY A 2 -14.69 3.62 18.76
N ARG A 3 -13.50 3.47 18.16
CA ARG A 3 -12.95 4.50 17.28
C ARG A 3 -13.92 4.63 16.11
N VAL A 4 -14.71 5.70 16.13
CA VAL A 4 -15.41 6.23 14.96
C VAL A 4 -14.40 6.22 13.81
N TYR A 5 -14.77 5.63 12.68
CA TYR A 5 -13.97 5.55 11.45
C TYR A 5 -13.26 6.89 11.22
N GLY A 6 -12.01 6.98 11.68
CA GLY A 6 -11.24 8.20 11.60
C GLY A 6 -11.02 8.46 10.13
N PHE A 7 -11.54 9.58 9.64
CA PHE A 7 -11.11 10.18 8.38
C PHE A 7 -9.60 9.95 8.21
N PRO A 8 -9.12 9.57 7.02
CA PRO A 8 -7.71 9.19 6.85
C PRO A 8 -6.82 10.26 7.46
N ASN A 9 -5.85 9.84 8.28
CA ASN A 9 -4.93 10.78 8.93
C ASN A 9 -4.34 11.69 7.84
N PRO A 10 -4.54 13.02 7.90
CA PRO A 10 -4.04 13.94 6.88
C PRO A 10 -2.52 13.83 6.68
N ASP A 11 -1.78 13.38 7.70
CA ASP A 11 -0.34 13.07 7.60
C ASP A 11 -0.03 11.96 6.59
N LYS A 12 -1.04 11.18 6.19
CA LYS A 12 -0.94 10.07 5.22
C LYS A 12 -1.45 10.43 3.83
N TYR A 13 -1.83 11.68 3.62
CA TYR A 13 -2.29 12.18 2.32
C TYR A 13 -1.37 11.77 1.16
N PHE A 14 -0.05 11.96 1.30
CA PHE A 14 0.90 11.62 0.23
C PHE A 14 0.99 10.12 -0.05
N ILE A 15 0.75 9.26 0.95
CA ILE A 15 0.63 7.81 0.75
C ILE A 15 -0.62 7.50 -0.05
N HIS A 16 -1.78 8.04 0.34
CA HIS A 16 -3.02 7.78 -0.38
C HIS A 16 -2.97 8.31 -1.81
N LYS A 17 -2.38 9.49 -2.01
CA LYS A 17 -2.14 10.08 -3.34
C LYS A 17 -1.26 9.18 -4.19
N LEU A 18 -0.12 8.72 -3.67
CA LEU A 18 0.76 7.79 -4.37
C LEU A 18 0.02 6.51 -4.78
N ILE A 19 -0.69 5.89 -3.84
CA ILE A 19 -1.43 4.65 -4.11
C ILE A 19 -2.48 4.90 -5.20
N TYR A 20 -3.24 5.98 -5.11
CA TYR A 20 -4.23 6.36 -6.12
C TYR A 20 -3.58 6.53 -7.50
N ASP A 21 -2.50 7.31 -7.60
CA ASP A 21 -1.82 7.60 -8.86
C ASP A 21 -1.25 6.33 -9.50
N ILE A 22 -0.63 5.45 -8.71
CA ILE A 22 -0.13 4.15 -9.16
C ILE A 22 -1.29 3.25 -9.65
N LEU A 23 -2.43 3.30 -8.97
CA LEU A 23 -3.59 2.50 -9.37
C LEU A 23 -4.18 2.99 -10.69
N SER A 24 -4.17 4.30 -10.92
CA SER A 24 -4.74 4.95 -12.10
C SER A 24 -3.78 5.12 -13.27
N ASN A 25 -2.46 5.00 -13.07
CA ASN A 25 -1.44 5.20 -14.10
C ASN A 25 -0.52 3.97 -14.24
N ASN A 26 -0.64 3.28 -15.37
CA ASN A 26 0.14 2.07 -15.66
C ASN A 26 1.65 2.33 -15.80
N ASP A 27 2.06 3.47 -16.35
CA ASP A 27 3.47 3.81 -16.51
C ASP A 27 4.12 4.06 -15.15
N LEU A 28 3.45 4.85 -14.30
CA LEU A 28 3.90 5.08 -12.92
C LEU A 28 3.94 3.78 -12.11
N ARG A 29 2.96 2.89 -12.30
CA ARG A 29 2.96 1.56 -11.69
C ARG A 29 4.16 0.73 -12.12
N ASN A 30 4.50 0.73 -13.40
CA ASN A 30 5.65 0.01 -13.92
C ASN A 30 6.97 0.61 -13.42
N GLU A 31 7.05 1.94 -13.30
CA GLU A 31 8.17 2.62 -12.68
C GLU A 31 8.31 2.22 -11.21
N PHE A 32 7.22 2.25 -10.44
CA PHE A 32 7.20 1.84 -9.04
C PHE A 32 7.61 0.37 -8.86
N LYS A 33 7.19 -0.54 -9.74
CA LYS A 33 7.62 -1.95 -9.69
C LYS A 33 9.13 -2.13 -9.91
N LYS A 34 9.77 -1.23 -10.65
CA LYS A 34 11.22 -1.27 -10.92
C LYS A 34 12.04 -0.59 -9.83
N ASP A 35 11.61 0.59 -9.38
CA ASP A 35 12.30 1.38 -8.36
C ASP A 35 11.29 2.06 -7.41
N PRO A 36 10.73 1.30 -6.46
CA PRO A 36 9.69 1.81 -5.58
C PRO A 36 10.22 2.91 -4.65
N VAL A 37 11.48 2.82 -4.22
CA VAL A 37 12.09 3.78 -3.29
C VAL A 37 12.24 5.15 -3.93
N SER A 38 12.72 5.22 -5.17
CA SER A 38 12.85 6.49 -5.89
C SER A 38 11.50 7.15 -6.11
N VAL A 39 10.48 6.39 -6.53
CA VAL A 39 9.12 6.91 -6.72
C VAL A 39 8.52 7.42 -5.41
N MET A 40 8.65 6.68 -4.30
CA MET A 40 8.16 7.14 -2.99
C MET A 40 8.83 8.43 -2.53
N LYS A 41 10.14 8.58 -2.76
CA LYS A 41 10.86 9.83 -2.45
C LYS A 41 10.33 11.02 -3.25
N LYS A 42 9.95 10.84 -4.53
CA LYS A 42 9.35 11.92 -5.35
C LYS A 42 8.03 12.45 -4.76
N TYR A 43 7.31 11.61 -4.03
CA TYR A 43 6.08 11.98 -3.32
C TYR A 43 6.32 12.53 -1.91
N GLY A 44 7.59 12.64 -1.48
CA GLY A 44 7.95 13.17 -0.16
C GLY A 44 7.74 12.20 0.99
N LEU A 45 7.63 10.88 0.72
CA LEU A 45 7.43 9.89 1.78
C LEU A 45 8.70 9.75 2.65
N GLY A 46 8.49 9.74 3.96
CA GLY A 46 9.56 9.50 4.93
C GLY A 46 10.00 8.04 4.96
N ALA A 47 11.13 7.76 5.63
CA ALA A 47 11.67 6.41 5.76
C ALA A 47 10.65 5.40 6.32
N LYS A 48 9.87 5.82 7.34
CA LYS A 48 8.85 4.99 7.97
C LYS A 48 7.66 4.70 7.04
N ASP A 49 7.21 5.69 6.26
CA ASP A 49 6.13 5.48 5.29
C ASP A 49 6.56 4.48 4.22
N MET A 50 7.79 4.63 3.72
CA MET A 50 8.36 3.71 2.73
C MET A 50 8.49 2.30 3.28
N GLU A 51 8.96 2.14 4.52
CA GLU A 51 9.09 0.82 5.15
C GLU A 51 7.73 0.11 5.26
N VAL A 52 6.70 0.82 5.73
CA VAL A 52 5.33 0.27 5.85
C VAL A 52 4.79 -0.17 4.48
N LEU A 53 4.98 0.65 3.45
CA LEU A 53 4.53 0.32 2.09
C LEU A 53 5.30 -0.83 1.44
N LEU A 54 6.61 -0.94 1.70
CA LEU A 54 7.45 -2.02 1.15
C LEU A 54 7.18 -3.35 1.84
N ARG A 55 6.95 -3.34 3.16
CA ARG A 55 6.64 -4.55 3.90
C ARG A 55 5.28 -5.13 3.49
N GLY A 56 4.31 -4.25 3.19
CA GLY A 56 3.02 -4.66 2.63
C GLY A 56 2.15 -5.48 3.58
N ASP A 57 2.39 -5.40 4.90
CA ASP A 57 1.54 -6.02 5.89
C ASP A 57 0.26 -5.20 6.06
N MET A 58 -0.88 -5.78 5.69
CA MET A 58 -2.16 -5.05 5.66
C MET A 58 -2.61 -4.57 7.05
N VAL A 59 -2.31 -5.32 8.11
CA VAL A 59 -2.67 -4.96 9.49
C VAL A 59 -1.78 -3.81 9.96
N GLU A 60 -0.49 -3.87 9.66
CA GLU A 60 0.44 -2.78 9.94
C GLU A 60 0.05 -1.51 9.19
N MET A 61 -0.25 -1.61 7.88
CA MET A 61 -0.71 -0.48 7.06
C MET A 61 -1.97 0.18 7.63
N TYR A 62 -2.93 -0.63 8.08
CA TYR A 62 -4.16 -0.13 8.70
C TYR A 62 -3.87 0.60 10.02
N ASN A 63 -3.09 -0.03 10.91
CA ASN A 63 -2.68 0.56 12.18
C ASN A 63 -1.83 1.83 12.00
N TYR A 64 -1.12 1.93 10.88
CA TYR A 64 -0.34 3.10 10.48
C TYR A 64 -1.20 4.27 9.95
N GLY A 65 -2.50 4.05 9.74
CA GLY A 65 -3.47 5.06 9.31
C GLY A 65 -3.73 5.09 7.79
N ILE A 66 -3.32 4.06 7.05
CA ILE A 66 -3.65 3.91 5.63
C ILE A 66 -5.10 3.42 5.51
N HIS A 67 -5.82 3.94 4.51
CA HIS A 67 -7.24 3.68 4.38
C HIS A 67 -7.45 2.27 3.81
N PRO A 68 -8.39 1.45 4.32
CA PRO A 68 -8.61 0.08 3.83
C PRO A 68 -8.80 -0.04 2.31
N TYR A 69 -9.56 0.88 1.70
CA TYR A 69 -9.73 0.92 0.24
C TYR A 69 -8.46 1.25 -0.56
N ALA A 70 -7.42 1.80 0.07
CA ALA A 70 -6.11 1.96 -0.54
C ALA A 70 -5.22 0.73 -0.30
N ILE A 71 -5.33 0.09 0.87
CA ILE A 71 -4.54 -1.08 1.26
C ILE A 71 -4.81 -2.25 0.32
N HIS A 72 -6.08 -2.63 0.14
CA HIS A 72 -6.41 -3.86 -0.59
C HIS A 72 -5.94 -3.82 -2.07
N PRO A 73 -6.21 -2.76 -2.86
CA PRO A 73 -5.71 -2.69 -4.24
C PRO A 73 -4.18 -2.56 -4.33
N TYR A 74 -3.55 -1.86 -3.39
CA TYR A 74 -2.09 -1.76 -3.32
C TYR A 74 -1.46 -3.14 -3.08
N TRP A 75 -1.93 -3.84 -2.05
CA TRP A 75 -1.46 -5.17 -1.70
C TRP A 75 -1.68 -6.19 -2.83
N ARG A 76 -2.84 -6.11 -3.49
CA ARG A 76 -3.22 -7.02 -4.57
C ARG A 76 -2.40 -6.77 -5.83
N SER A 77 -2.43 -5.55 -6.36
CA SER A 77 -2.00 -5.26 -7.74
C SER A 77 -0.62 -4.62 -7.87
N ILE A 78 -0.04 -4.16 -6.77
CA ILE A 78 1.29 -3.51 -6.78
C ILE A 78 2.34 -4.45 -6.24
N LEU A 79 2.06 -5.12 -5.13
CA LEU A 79 2.93 -6.16 -4.58
C LEU A 79 2.81 -7.50 -5.33
N GLY A 80 1.93 -7.57 -6.34
CA GLY A 80 1.76 -8.71 -7.22
C GLY A 80 1.28 -9.97 -6.51
N ASN A 81 0.57 -9.83 -5.38
CA ASN A 81 0.05 -10.99 -4.66
C ASN A 81 -1.06 -11.71 -5.43
N GLU A 82 -1.78 -11.02 -6.32
CA GLU A 82 -2.74 -11.66 -7.23
C GLU A 82 -2.09 -12.54 -8.29
N ASP A 83 -0.84 -12.23 -8.66
CA ASP A 83 -0.08 -12.98 -9.67
C ASP A 83 0.64 -14.19 -9.06
N ARG A 84 0.62 -14.33 -7.72
CA ARG A 84 1.26 -15.46 -7.02
C ARG A 84 0.37 -16.71 -7.09
N PRO A 85 0.96 -17.91 -7.19
CA PRO A 85 0.23 -19.17 -7.07
C PRO A 85 -0.66 -19.21 -5.82
N ILE A 86 -1.88 -19.76 -5.93
CA ILE A 86 -2.90 -19.67 -4.87
C ILE A 86 -2.45 -20.26 -3.53
N ASP A 87 -1.58 -21.26 -3.57
CA ASP A 87 -0.97 -21.97 -2.44
C ASP A 87 0.06 -21.13 -1.65
N VAL A 88 0.62 -20.08 -2.26
CA VAL A 88 1.53 -19.14 -1.59
C VAL A 88 0.84 -17.84 -1.19
N GLN A 89 -0.41 -17.62 -1.62
CA GLN A 89 -1.19 -16.47 -1.18
C GLN A 89 -1.59 -16.65 0.28
N ARG A 90 -1.04 -15.81 1.17
CA ARG A 90 -1.26 -15.85 2.64
C ARG A 90 -2.73 -15.79 3.08
N ILE A 91 -3.64 -15.34 2.22
CA ILE A 91 -5.09 -15.27 2.50
C ILE A 91 -5.71 -16.68 2.58
N TYR A 92 -5.13 -17.67 1.91
CA TYR A 92 -5.70 -19.03 1.80
C TYR A 92 -4.92 -20.10 2.57
N ARG A 93 -3.90 -19.74 3.35
CA ARG A 93 -3.35 -20.71 4.30
C ARG A 93 -4.39 -20.94 5.40
N GLU A 94 -4.98 -22.13 5.37
CA GLU A 94 -5.84 -22.64 6.45
C GLU A 94 -5.15 -22.43 7.80
N VAL A 95 -5.93 -21.94 8.75
CA VAL A 95 -5.56 -21.84 10.17
C VAL A 95 -5.70 -23.23 10.79
#